data_AF-A0A250XLK8-F1
#
_entry.id   AF-A0A250XLK8-F1
#
_cell.length_a   1.000
_cell.length_b   1.000
_cell.length_c   1.000
_cell.angle_alpha   90.00
_cell.angle_beta   90.00
_cell.angle_gamma   90.00
#
_symmetry.space_group_name_H-M   'P 1'
#
loop_
_entity.id
_entity.type
_entity.pdbx_description
1 polymer ?
#
loop_
_entity_poly.entity_id
_entity_poly.type
_entity_poly.pdbx_seq_one_letter_code
_entity_poly.pdbx_strand_id
1 'polypeptide(L)'
;MIRDILRFAWRKVDNFLTAGINPDPIVLCQFRGKADLDKWRVFTDASFGGTSSAKLELSAEGKSAVFSGQYSKDVGEAGLLIRSGYCGINHVRPCNVNLALHDYLDFRIKGDGNTYIASLRADQLSGGDEEAWQAPLPTRQNGDWENVRLELNDFIFTFRGRLVKQSQSVGTIPKESIMSVGIILAASDDMSSIGGFRFELESVTAGAHYVTGMKAQRKIFHGDDKQFRYDPMWDLKPSSQSASGRASSIPSSPSDTLGGRKLRAATTVVATMTPISAPVTSSGRDDNT
;
A
#
# COMPACT_ATOMS: atom_id res chain seq x y z
N MET A 1 30.43 42.43 -24.08
CA MET A 1 29.25 42.76 -23.25
C MET A 1 28.06 41.85 -23.56
N ILE A 2 27.33 42.00 -24.68
CA ILE A 2 26.16 41.13 -25.00
C ILE A 2 26.54 39.65 -25.15
N ARG A 3 27.68 39.36 -25.80
CA ARG A 3 28.22 38.00 -25.98
C ARG A 3 28.61 37.30 -24.67
N ASP A 4 28.91 38.06 -23.62
CA ASP A 4 29.36 37.53 -22.33
C ASP A 4 28.16 37.29 -21.41
N ILE A 5 27.14 38.16 -21.51
CA ILE A 5 25.83 37.97 -20.88
C ILE A 5 25.14 36.73 -21.46
N LEU A 6 25.15 36.55 -22.78
CA LEU A 6 24.58 35.37 -23.43
C LEU A 6 25.32 34.09 -23.04
N ARG A 7 26.66 34.10 -22.96
CA ARG A 7 27.44 32.94 -22.49
C ARG A 7 27.19 32.63 -21.01
N PHE A 8 27.03 33.64 -20.17
CA PHE A 8 26.70 33.45 -18.76
C PHE A 8 25.29 32.87 -18.57
N ALA A 9 24.31 33.40 -19.33
CA ALA A 9 22.95 32.88 -19.36
C ALA A 9 22.91 31.44 -19.87
N TRP A 10 23.61 31.14 -20.97
CA TRP A 10 23.75 29.77 -21.49
C TRP A 10 24.42 28.85 -20.48
N ARG A 11 25.48 29.27 -19.78
CA ARG A 11 26.14 28.45 -18.76
C ARG A 11 25.23 28.19 -17.54
N LYS A 12 24.38 29.16 -17.16
CA LYS A 12 23.38 28.94 -16.11
C LYS A 12 22.28 27.98 -16.58
N VAL A 13 21.83 28.09 -17.82
CA VAL A 13 20.87 27.17 -18.42
C VAL A 13 21.49 25.78 -18.54
N ASP A 14 22.73 25.64 -19.01
CA ASP A 14 23.43 24.37 -19.11
C ASP A 14 23.64 23.74 -17.74
N ASN A 15 24.13 24.48 -16.74
CA ASN A 15 24.26 23.98 -15.37
C ASN A 15 22.90 23.58 -14.77
N PHE A 16 21.84 24.33 -15.07
CA PHE A 16 20.46 24.02 -14.67
C PHE A 16 19.93 22.75 -15.39
N LEU A 17 20.30 22.54 -16.65
CA LEU A 17 19.95 21.39 -17.48
C LEU A 17 20.89 20.19 -17.30
N THR A 18 22.00 20.31 -16.57
CA THR A 18 22.93 19.20 -16.26
C THR A 18 22.91 18.78 -14.80
N ALA A 19 22.26 19.55 -13.92
CA ALA A 19 22.05 19.14 -12.54
C ALA A 19 21.33 17.78 -12.49
N GLY A 20 22.02 16.79 -11.94
CA GLY A 20 21.48 15.47 -11.66
C GLY A 20 20.86 15.41 -10.27
N ILE A 21 19.94 14.47 -10.07
CA ILE A 21 19.32 14.21 -8.77
C ILE A 21 19.55 12.76 -8.42
N ASN A 22 20.04 12.56 -7.20
CA ASN A 22 20.12 11.28 -6.54
C ASN A 22 19.81 11.51 -5.05
N PRO A 23 18.53 11.46 -4.62
CA PRO A 23 18.21 11.62 -3.21
C PRO A 23 18.86 10.50 -2.42
N ASP A 24 19.23 10.80 -1.18
CA ASP A 24 19.76 9.79 -0.28
C ASP A 24 18.72 8.68 -0.04
N PRO A 25 19.16 7.41 0.10
CA PRO A 25 18.26 6.32 0.42
C PRO A 25 17.55 6.54 1.76
N ILE A 26 16.27 6.19 1.84
CA ILE A 26 15.49 6.27 3.08
C ILE A 26 15.25 4.86 3.62
N VAL A 27 15.72 4.59 4.83
CA VAL A 27 15.43 3.32 5.52
C VAL A 27 14.01 3.36 6.07
N LEU A 28 13.10 2.56 5.51
CA LEU A 28 11.73 2.46 5.97
C LEU A 28 11.61 1.59 7.22
N CYS A 29 12.39 0.50 7.25
CA CYS A 29 12.52 -0.36 8.41
C CYS A 29 13.86 -1.11 8.38
N GLN A 30 14.39 -1.41 9.56
CA GLN A 30 15.54 -2.27 9.73
C GLN A 30 15.43 -2.94 11.09
N PHE A 31 15.68 -4.25 11.16
CA PHE A 31 15.69 -4.98 12.42
C PHE A 31 17.07 -4.91 13.07
N ARG A 32 17.14 -4.30 14.26
CA ARG A 32 18.37 -4.25 15.06
C ARG A 32 18.18 -4.84 16.45
N GLY A 33 16.99 -5.36 16.74
CA GLY A 33 16.63 -5.96 18.01
C GLY A 33 15.13 -6.02 18.24
N LYS A 34 14.76 -6.41 19.46
CA LYS A 34 13.35 -6.57 19.87
C LYS A 34 12.54 -5.28 19.74
N ALA A 35 13.13 -4.12 19.98
CA ALA A 35 12.44 -2.83 19.86
C ALA A 35 11.95 -2.54 18.43
N ASP A 36 12.61 -3.08 17.40
CA ASP A 36 12.14 -2.99 16.03
C ASP A 36 11.08 -4.05 15.72
N LEU A 37 11.24 -5.26 16.28
CA LEU A 37 10.26 -6.34 16.19
C LEU A 37 8.89 -5.93 16.76
N ASP A 38 8.87 -5.27 17.92
CA ASP A 38 7.66 -4.81 18.61
C ASP A 38 6.89 -3.75 17.82
N LYS A 39 7.47 -3.18 16.76
CA LYS A 39 6.78 -2.29 15.82
C LYS A 39 6.00 -3.04 14.75
N TRP A 40 5.96 -4.37 14.77
CA TRP A 40 5.24 -5.18 13.78
C TRP A 40 4.13 -5.99 14.43
N ARG A 41 3.03 -6.17 13.68
CA ARG A 41 1.91 -7.03 14.05
C ARG A 41 1.81 -8.18 13.06
N VAL A 42 1.57 -9.37 13.59
CA VAL A 42 1.20 -10.56 12.80
C VAL A 42 -0.32 -10.59 12.64
N PHE A 43 -0.79 -11.00 11.48
CA PHE A 43 -2.21 -11.27 11.22
C PHE A 43 -2.35 -12.49 10.30
N THR A 44 -3.46 -13.21 10.40
CA THR A 44 -3.77 -14.36 9.56
C THR A 44 -5.27 -14.40 9.25
N ASP A 45 -5.67 -15.29 8.34
CA ASP A 45 -7.08 -15.61 8.07
C ASP A 45 -7.85 -16.17 9.27
N ALA A 46 -7.16 -16.61 10.34
CA ALA A 46 -7.78 -17.17 11.53
C ALA A 46 -8.72 -16.17 12.23
N SER A 47 -8.44 -14.87 12.14
CA SER A 47 -9.31 -13.79 12.64
C SER A 47 -10.70 -13.79 11.99
N PHE A 48 -10.86 -14.44 10.83
CA PHE A 48 -12.10 -14.54 10.08
C PHE A 48 -12.63 -15.98 9.98
N GLY A 49 -12.07 -16.93 10.75
CA GLY A 49 -12.47 -18.34 10.77
C GLY A 49 -11.59 -19.27 9.93
N GLY A 50 -10.38 -18.81 9.57
CA GLY A 50 -9.41 -19.58 8.80
C GLY A 50 -8.58 -20.48 9.73
N THR A 51 -7.75 -21.32 9.14
CA THR A 51 -6.92 -22.27 9.90
C THR A 51 -5.42 -21.97 9.78
N SER A 52 -5.03 -20.82 9.20
CA SER A 52 -3.64 -20.43 9.07
C SER A 52 -3.06 -19.89 10.38
N SER A 53 -1.80 -20.23 10.66
CA SER A 53 -1.05 -19.79 11.84
C SER A 53 0.28 -19.16 11.44
N ALA A 54 0.68 -18.12 12.16
CA ALA A 54 1.94 -17.43 11.89
C ALA A 54 2.52 -16.79 13.16
N LYS A 55 3.82 -16.57 13.14
CA LYS A 55 4.57 -15.87 14.17
C LYS A 55 5.68 -15.03 13.55
N LEU A 56 6.11 -14.02 14.31
CA LEU A 56 7.22 -13.15 13.98
C LEU A 56 8.18 -13.14 15.17
N GLU A 57 9.40 -13.58 14.93
CA GLU A 57 10.44 -13.70 15.95
C GLU A 57 11.72 -13.02 15.47
N LEU A 58 12.60 -12.62 16.38
CA LEU A 58 13.92 -12.14 15.99
C LEU A 58 14.81 -13.32 15.61
N SER A 59 15.68 -13.17 14.60
CA SER A 59 16.67 -14.20 14.28
C SER A 59 17.67 -14.40 15.42
N ALA A 60 18.35 -15.54 15.41
CA ALA A 60 19.34 -15.89 16.44
C ALA A 60 20.45 -14.83 16.57
N GLU A 61 20.80 -14.16 15.46
CA GLU A 61 21.81 -13.10 15.41
C GLU A 61 21.28 -11.72 15.83
N GLY A 62 19.95 -11.57 15.95
CA GLY A 62 19.32 -10.32 16.35
C GLY A 62 19.21 -9.25 15.26
N LYS A 63 19.54 -9.59 14.01
CA LYS A 63 19.67 -8.64 12.89
C LYS A 63 18.53 -8.71 11.87
N SER A 64 17.62 -9.67 12.01
CA SER A 64 16.50 -9.87 11.10
C SER A 64 15.27 -10.34 11.86
N ALA A 65 14.11 -10.18 11.26
CA ALA A 65 12.88 -10.79 11.72
C ALA A 65 12.53 -12.01 10.89
N VAL A 66 12.19 -13.11 11.56
CA VAL A 66 11.78 -14.39 10.99
C VAL A 66 10.26 -14.47 11.06
N PHE A 67 9.62 -14.29 9.92
CA PHE A 67 8.20 -14.54 9.71
C PHE A 67 8.00 -15.98 9.26
N SER A 68 7.28 -16.77 10.05
CA SER A 68 7.09 -18.20 9.75
C SER A 68 5.78 -18.73 10.27
N GLY A 69 5.33 -19.86 9.71
CA GLY A 69 4.08 -20.47 10.11
C GLY A 69 3.60 -21.55 9.15
N GLN A 70 2.31 -21.83 9.22
CA GLN A 70 1.61 -22.70 8.28
C GLN A 70 0.38 -21.99 7.72
N TYR A 71 0.28 -21.91 6.40
CA TYR A 71 -0.93 -21.46 5.73
C TYR A 71 -1.85 -22.65 5.47
N SER A 72 -3.16 -22.40 5.42
CA SER A 72 -4.17 -23.38 5.07
C SER A 72 -5.29 -22.74 4.24
N LYS A 73 -5.58 -23.35 3.09
CA LYS A 73 -6.72 -22.97 2.23
C LYS A 73 -8.06 -23.43 2.81
N ASP A 74 -8.06 -24.24 3.86
CA ASP A 74 -9.29 -24.73 4.46
C ASP A 74 -10.02 -23.60 5.20
N VAL A 75 -11.32 -23.50 4.94
CA VAL A 75 -12.23 -22.58 5.61
C VAL A 75 -12.90 -23.33 6.76
N GLY A 76 -12.80 -22.82 7.99
CA GLY A 76 -13.53 -23.39 9.12
C GLY A 76 -15.05 -23.27 8.93
N GLU A 77 -15.81 -24.03 9.72
CA GLU A 77 -17.29 -24.12 9.61
C GLU A 77 -18.03 -22.77 9.71
N ALA A 78 -17.38 -21.71 10.20
CA ALA A 78 -17.98 -20.40 10.47
C ALA A 78 -18.13 -19.46 9.24
N GLY A 79 -17.75 -19.89 8.03
CA GLY A 79 -18.31 -19.37 6.75
C GLY A 79 -18.21 -17.88 6.39
N LEU A 80 -17.53 -17.02 7.16
CA LEU A 80 -17.43 -15.58 6.88
C LEU A 80 -16.24 -15.19 5.99
N LEU A 81 -15.39 -16.16 5.61
CA LEU A 81 -14.21 -15.91 4.81
C LEU A 81 -14.52 -15.75 3.33
N ILE A 82 -14.12 -14.60 2.80
CA ILE A 82 -14.09 -14.34 1.36
C ILE A 82 -12.90 -15.06 0.71
N ARG A 83 -11.79 -15.23 1.44
CA ARG A 83 -10.57 -15.95 1.00
C ARG A 83 -9.80 -16.46 2.21
N SER A 84 -9.40 -17.73 2.21
CA SER A 84 -8.51 -18.39 3.17
C SER A 84 -7.09 -18.55 2.59
N GLY A 85 -6.17 -19.04 3.41
CA GLY A 85 -4.79 -19.34 3.04
C GLY A 85 -3.86 -18.15 3.10
N TYR A 86 -4.05 -17.20 4.03
CA TYR A 86 -3.15 -16.05 4.14
C TYR A 86 -2.62 -15.78 5.54
N CYS A 87 -1.36 -15.34 5.56
CA CYS A 87 -0.63 -14.88 6.73
C CYS A 87 0.11 -13.60 6.36
N GLY A 88 0.22 -12.64 7.27
CA GLY A 88 1.02 -11.45 7.01
C GLY A 88 1.56 -10.77 8.25
N ILE A 89 2.47 -9.84 8.00
CA ILE A 89 3.03 -8.92 8.98
C ILE A 89 2.93 -7.49 8.47
N ASN A 90 2.60 -6.56 9.36
CA ASN A 90 2.53 -5.12 9.04
C ASN A 90 3.25 -4.31 10.10
N HIS A 91 3.94 -3.26 9.68
CA HIS A 91 4.47 -2.25 10.59
C HIS A 91 3.31 -1.45 11.24
N VAL A 92 3.33 -1.33 12.57
CA VAL A 92 2.27 -0.79 13.43
C VAL A 92 2.42 0.71 13.66
N ARG A 93 3.62 1.28 13.49
CA ARG A 93 3.82 2.73 13.63
C ARG A 93 3.64 3.45 12.29
N PRO A 94 2.91 4.59 12.26
CA PRO A 94 2.79 5.41 11.06
C PRO A 94 4.15 6.02 10.75
N CYS A 95 4.84 5.48 9.77
CA CYS A 95 5.97 6.13 9.15
C CYS A 95 5.36 7.07 8.12
N ASN A 96 4.98 8.31 8.45
CA ASN A 96 4.62 9.28 7.39
C ASN A 96 5.89 9.65 6.63
N VAL A 97 6.19 8.90 5.57
CA VAL A 97 7.43 9.02 4.82
C VAL A 97 7.09 9.51 3.42
N ASN A 98 7.72 10.63 3.08
CA ASN A 98 7.67 11.19 1.74
C ASN A 98 8.73 10.51 0.85
N LEU A 99 8.26 9.69 -0.07
CA LEU A 99 9.02 8.99 -1.11
C LEU A 99 8.82 9.63 -2.50
N ALA A 100 8.38 10.88 -2.61
CA ALA A 100 8.09 11.51 -3.90
C ALA A 100 9.31 11.55 -4.84
N LEU A 101 10.51 11.66 -4.28
CA LEU A 101 11.77 11.64 -5.03
C LEU A 101 12.36 10.23 -5.17
N HIS A 102 11.72 9.21 -4.62
CA HIS A 102 12.17 7.82 -4.67
C HIS A 102 11.37 7.03 -5.71
N ASP A 103 12.02 6.04 -6.30
CA ASP A 103 11.49 5.29 -7.44
C ASP A 103 11.20 3.83 -7.08
N TYR A 104 12.00 3.24 -6.19
CA TYR A 104 11.92 1.83 -5.86
C TYR A 104 12.14 1.56 -4.37
N LEU A 105 11.77 0.35 -3.96
CA LEU A 105 12.09 -0.23 -2.66
C LEU A 105 13.01 -1.44 -2.84
N ASP A 106 14.11 -1.46 -2.10
CA ASP A 106 15.00 -2.60 -1.97
C ASP A 106 14.70 -3.36 -0.68
N PHE A 107 14.36 -4.63 -0.81
CA PHE A 107 14.08 -5.57 0.28
C PHE A 107 15.29 -6.47 0.49
N ARG A 108 15.91 -6.39 1.67
CA ARG A 108 16.97 -7.32 2.10
C ARG A 108 16.32 -8.51 2.80
N ILE A 109 16.24 -9.64 2.09
CA ILE A 109 15.42 -10.79 2.51
C ILE A 109 16.14 -12.12 2.35
N LYS A 110 15.61 -13.15 3.01
CA LYS A 110 15.96 -14.55 2.78
C LYS A 110 14.66 -15.36 2.81
N GLY A 111 14.29 -15.94 1.68
CA GLY A 111 13.01 -16.64 1.53
C GLY A 111 13.12 -18.16 1.43
N ASP A 112 11.98 -18.76 1.12
CA ASP A 112 11.75 -20.20 1.04
C ASP A 112 11.37 -20.67 -0.38
N GLY A 113 11.41 -19.77 -1.37
CA GLY A 113 10.98 -20.04 -2.74
C GLY A 113 9.55 -19.63 -3.04
N ASN A 114 8.74 -19.31 -2.02
CA ASN A 114 7.40 -18.78 -2.25
C ASN A 114 7.47 -17.33 -2.77
N THR A 115 6.43 -16.91 -3.48
CA THR A 115 6.22 -15.50 -3.81
C THR A 115 5.37 -14.86 -2.72
N TYR A 116 5.95 -13.90 -2.02
CA TYR A 116 5.24 -13.08 -1.05
C TYR A 116 4.65 -11.86 -1.75
N ILE A 117 3.88 -11.06 -1.04
CA ILE A 117 3.33 -9.80 -1.51
C ILE A 117 3.90 -8.70 -0.61
N ALA A 118 4.61 -7.76 -1.22
CA ALA A 118 4.95 -6.51 -0.56
C ALA A 118 3.71 -5.62 -0.54
N SER A 119 3.34 -5.13 0.63
CA SER A 119 2.16 -4.29 0.84
C SER A 119 2.59 -2.94 1.40
N LEU A 120 2.19 -1.86 0.74
CA LEU A 120 2.33 -0.49 1.23
C LEU A 120 0.97 0.06 1.58
N ARG A 121 0.89 0.80 2.68
CA ARG A 121 -0.26 1.69 2.94
C ARG A 121 0.22 3.10 2.83
N ALA A 122 -0.61 3.95 2.27
CA ALA A 122 -0.42 5.39 2.23
C ALA A 122 -1.62 6.08 2.87
N ASP A 123 -1.53 7.38 3.14
CA ASP A 123 -2.62 8.11 3.77
C ASP A 123 -3.90 7.97 2.94
N GLN A 124 -4.95 7.61 3.66
CA GLN A 124 -6.10 6.91 3.11
C GLN A 124 -7.10 7.90 2.53
N LEU A 125 -7.74 7.54 1.42
CA LEU A 125 -8.89 8.29 0.91
C LEU A 125 -10.17 7.96 1.70
N SER A 126 -10.26 6.74 2.25
CA SER A 126 -11.44 6.23 2.98
C SER A 126 -11.31 6.18 4.51
N GLY A 127 -10.12 6.41 5.08
CA GLY A 127 -9.88 6.42 6.53
C GLY A 127 -9.94 5.05 7.23
N GLY A 128 -9.90 3.93 6.50
CA GLY A 128 -9.78 2.57 7.07
C GLY A 128 -8.61 1.71 6.56
N ASP A 129 -8.27 0.68 7.33
CA ASP A 129 -7.20 -0.33 7.10
C ASP A 129 -7.46 -1.27 5.88
N GLU A 130 -8.28 -0.86 4.92
CA GLU A 130 -8.73 -1.68 3.80
C GLU A 130 -8.01 -1.35 2.48
N GLU A 131 -7.40 -0.18 2.40
CA GLU A 131 -6.61 0.29 1.26
C GLU A 131 -5.15 -0.16 1.38
N ALA A 132 -4.64 -0.78 0.31
CA ALA A 132 -3.23 -1.15 0.20
C ALA A 132 -2.76 -1.12 -1.24
N TRP A 133 -1.48 -0.79 -1.43
CA TRP A 133 -0.75 -0.89 -2.68
C TRP A 133 0.11 -2.14 -2.61
N GLN A 134 -0.02 -3.04 -3.56
CA GLN A 134 0.58 -4.38 -3.48
C GLN A 134 1.37 -4.73 -4.73
N ALA A 135 2.51 -5.38 -4.53
CA ALA A 135 3.36 -5.91 -5.59
C ALA A 135 3.88 -7.31 -5.22
N PRO A 136 4.05 -8.22 -6.19
CA PRO A 136 4.65 -9.53 -5.93
C PRO A 136 6.12 -9.37 -5.53
N LEU A 137 6.52 -10.09 -4.48
CA LEU A 137 7.86 -10.17 -3.93
C LEU A 137 8.35 -11.62 -4.05
N PRO A 138 8.92 -12.01 -5.21
CA PRO A 138 9.43 -13.37 -5.40
C PRO A 138 10.66 -13.60 -4.51
N THR A 139 10.82 -14.83 -4.02
CA THR A 139 11.97 -15.22 -3.21
C THR A 139 12.65 -16.46 -3.77
N ARG A 140 13.94 -16.63 -3.47
CA ARG A 140 14.72 -17.80 -3.88
C ARG A 140 14.80 -18.83 -2.75
N GLN A 141 14.70 -20.10 -3.12
CA GLN A 141 14.93 -21.23 -2.21
C GLN A 141 16.41 -21.64 -2.20
N ASN A 142 17.32 -20.70 -1.98
CA ASN A 142 18.76 -20.98 -1.87
C ASN A 142 19.29 -20.90 -0.43
N GLY A 143 18.49 -20.37 0.50
CA GLY A 143 18.91 -20.16 1.88
C GLY A 143 19.92 -19.02 2.04
N ASP A 144 20.12 -18.20 1.01
CA ASP A 144 21.02 -17.05 1.05
C ASP A 144 20.23 -15.75 1.16
N TRP A 145 20.91 -14.70 1.60
CA TRP A 145 20.37 -13.37 1.60
C TRP A 145 20.40 -12.74 0.21
N GLU A 146 19.28 -12.18 -0.22
CA GLU A 146 19.12 -11.49 -1.49
C GLU A 146 18.56 -10.07 -1.33
N ASN A 147 18.78 -9.25 -2.36
CA ASN A 147 18.19 -7.93 -2.47
C ASN A 147 17.16 -7.97 -3.60
N VAL A 148 15.89 -7.84 -3.26
CA VAL A 148 14.81 -7.79 -4.25
C VAL A 148 14.34 -6.35 -4.38
N ARG A 149 14.45 -5.81 -5.59
CA ARG A 149 14.01 -4.45 -5.92
C ARG A 149 12.60 -4.49 -6.51
N LEU A 150 11.71 -3.67 -5.97
CA LEU A 150 10.38 -3.44 -6.51
C LEU A 150 10.23 -1.96 -6.88
N GLU A 151 9.85 -1.67 -8.13
CA GLU A 151 9.56 -0.30 -8.55
C GLU A 151 8.24 0.15 -7.92
N LEU A 152 8.18 1.37 -7.38
CA LEU A 152 6.96 1.91 -6.77
C LEU A 152 5.79 1.97 -7.77
N ASN A 153 6.08 2.05 -9.06
CA ASN A 153 5.08 2.05 -10.12
C ASN A 153 4.49 0.67 -10.42
N ASP A 154 5.11 -0.42 -9.94
CA ASP A 154 4.61 -1.79 -10.09
C ASP A 154 3.58 -2.14 -9.00
N PHE A 155 3.44 -1.29 -7.98
CA PHE A 155 2.46 -1.48 -6.93
C PHE A 155 1.06 -1.14 -7.43
N ILE A 156 0.13 -2.07 -7.24
CA ILE A 156 -1.24 -1.97 -7.69
C ILE A 156 -2.16 -1.74 -6.50
N PHE A 157 -3.13 -0.83 -6.67
CA PHE A 157 -4.11 -0.55 -5.63
C PHE A 157 -5.08 -1.73 -5.42
N THR A 158 -5.29 -2.05 -4.16
CA THR A 158 -6.20 -3.09 -3.69
C THR A 158 -7.08 -2.54 -2.58
N PHE A 159 -8.33 -3.00 -2.55
CA PHE A 159 -9.30 -2.67 -1.51
C PHE A 159 -9.88 -3.97 -0.95
N ARG A 160 -9.73 -4.19 0.37
CA ARG A 160 -10.12 -5.45 1.04
C ARG A 160 -9.55 -6.69 0.34
N GLY A 161 -8.29 -6.61 -0.11
CA GLY A 161 -7.60 -7.69 -0.82
C GLY A 161 -8.14 -7.98 -2.24
N ARG A 162 -9.03 -7.14 -2.77
CA ARG A 162 -9.50 -7.23 -4.16
C ARG A 162 -8.80 -6.20 -5.02
N LEU A 163 -8.42 -6.63 -6.21
CA LEU A 163 -7.99 -5.71 -7.26
C LEU A 163 -9.16 -4.80 -7.62
N VAL A 164 -9.00 -3.50 -7.40
CA VAL A 164 -9.95 -2.52 -7.90
C VAL A 164 -9.58 -2.29 -9.36
N LYS A 165 -10.49 -2.59 -10.29
CA LYS A 165 -10.27 -2.28 -11.71
C LYS A 165 -9.86 -0.82 -11.79
N GLN A 166 -8.70 -0.60 -12.42
CA GLN A 166 -8.10 0.71 -12.62
C GLN A 166 -9.01 1.53 -13.52
N SER A 167 -10.08 2.07 -12.94
CA SER A 167 -10.78 3.23 -13.47
C SER A 167 -9.76 4.37 -13.51
N GLN A 168 -9.88 5.27 -14.47
CA GLN A 168 -9.01 6.44 -14.66
C GLN A 168 -8.82 7.31 -13.39
N SER A 169 -9.58 7.04 -12.33
CA SER A 169 -9.58 7.68 -11.02
C SER A 169 -8.67 7.04 -9.96
N VAL A 170 -8.17 5.81 -10.13
CA VAL A 170 -7.16 5.23 -9.21
C VAL A 170 -5.77 5.57 -9.77
N GLY A 171 -5.18 6.64 -9.25
CA GLY A 171 -3.90 7.19 -9.72
C GLY A 171 -2.70 6.28 -9.46
N THR A 172 -1.49 6.84 -9.56
CA THR A 172 -0.27 6.20 -9.06
C THR A 172 -0.26 6.18 -7.54
N ILE A 173 0.55 5.31 -6.93
CA ILE A 173 0.77 5.33 -5.47
C ILE A 173 1.08 6.76 -4.98
N PRO A 174 0.39 7.27 -3.95
CA PRO A 174 0.71 8.56 -3.35
C PRO A 174 1.99 8.41 -2.53
N LYS A 175 3.12 8.70 -3.18
CA LYS A 175 4.45 8.52 -2.61
C LYS A 175 4.73 9.48 -1.47
N GLU A 176 3.98 10.56 -1.37
CA GLU A 176 4.20 11.67 -0.44
C GLU A 176 3.84 11.31 1.01
N SER A 177 2.98 10.31 1.19
CA SER A 177 2.41 9.92 2.47
C SER A 177 2.33 8.40 2.63
N ILE A 178 3.41 7.69 2.30
CA ILE A 178 3.53 6.28 2.69
C ILE A 178 3.43 6.22 4.21
N MET A 179 2.71 5.24 4.76
CA MET A 179 2.43 5.09 6.19
C MET A 179 2.98 3.80 6.78
N SER A 180 2.93 2.69 6.04
CA SER A 180 3.37 1.39 6.55
C SER A 180 3.83 0.46 5.43
N VAL A 181 4.76 -0.43 5.79
CA VAL A 181 5.19 -1.56 4.96
C VAL A 181 4.69 -2.85 5.60
N GLY A 182 4.33 -3.82 4.76
CA GLY A 182 3.87 -5.14 5.14
C GLY A 182 4.34 -6.21 4.17
N ILE A 183 4.35 -7.45 4.66
CA ILE A 183 4.67 -8.65 3.90
C ILE A 183 3.53 -9.65 4.11
N ILE A 184 3.02 -10.21 3.02
CA ILE A 184 1.89 -11.13 3.05
C ILE A 184 2.25 -12.38 2.26
N LEU A 185 2.01 -13.55 2.84
CA LEU A 185 1.87 -14.78 2.09
C LEU A 185 0.38 -15.01 1.84
N ALA A 186 -0.01 -15.18 0.58
CA ALA A 186 -1.36 -15.56 0.21
C ALA A 186 -1.28 -16.78 -0.71
N ALA A 187 -1.84 -17.90 -0.25
CA ALA A 187 -1.82 -19.14 -1.00
C ALA A 187 -2.49 -18.95 -2.37
N SER A 188 -1.73 -19.25 -3.42
CA SER A 188 -2.20 -19.27 -4.80
C SER A 188 -2.64 -20.68 -5.18
N ASP A 189 -3.36 -20.82 -6.29
CA ASP A 189 -3.99 -22.09 -6.68
C ASP A 189 -2.99 -23.22 -6.94
N ASP A 190 -1.77 -22.88 -7.35
CA ASP A 190 -0.64 -23.78 -7.60
C ASP A 190 0.07 -24.27 -6.32
N MET A 191 -0.15 -23.61 -5.18
CA MET A 191 0.37 -24.05 -3.88
C MET A 191 -0.45 -25.22 -3.31
N SER A 192 0.14 -26.02 -2.43
CA SER A 192 -0.59 -27.07 -1.69
C SER A 192 -1.77 -26.50 -0.87
N SER A 193 -2.71 -27.35 -0.45
CA SER A 193 -3.83 -26.91 0.40
C SER A 193 -3.36 -26.40 1.76
N ILE A 194 -2.33 -27.05 2.32
CA ILE A 194 -1.67 -26.67 3.57
C ILE A 194 -0.17 -26.70 3.32
N GLY A 195 0.57 -25.72 3.85
CA GLY A 195 2.02 -25.68 3.72
C GLY A 195 2.71 -24.82 4.75
N GLY A 196 3.94 -25.19 5.08
CA GLY A 196 4.84 -24.37 5.89
C GLY A 196 5.46 -23.26 5.07
N PHE A 197 5.76 -22.14 5.72
CA PHE A 197 6.49 -21.03 5.10
C PHE A 197 7.46 -20.39 6.09
N ARG A 198 8.50 -19.77 5.54
CA ARG A 198 9.53 -19.05 6.28
C ARG A 198 10.14 -17.94 5.43
N PHE A 199 10.09 -16.73 5.96
CA PHE A 199 10.62 -15.52 5.34
C PHE A 199 11.41 -14.73 6.39
N GLU A 200 12.62 -14.33 6.05
CA GLU A 200 13.40 -13.41 6.87
C GLU A 200 13.50 -12.04 6.21
N LEU A 201 13.29 -11.00 7.01
CA LEU A 201 13.44 -9.60 6.61
C LEU A 201 14.51 -8.94 7.47
N GLU A 202 15.53 -8.36 6.84
CA GLU A 202 16.53 -7.54 7.52
C GLU A 202 16.16 -6.06 7.45
N SER A 203 15.87 -5.56 6.25
CA SER A 203 15.55 -4.16 6.01
C SER A 203 14.75 -3.92 4.75
N VAL A 204 14.08 -2.75 4.72
CA VAL A 204 13.47 -2.18 3.52
C VAL A 204 13.98 -0.75 3.38
N THR A 205 14.55 -0.44 2.22
CA THR A 205 15.14 0.88 1.92
C THR A 205 14.56 1.41 0.61
N ALA A 206 14.10 2.65 0.62
CA ALA A 206 13.70 3.36 -0.58
C ALA A 206 14.92 3.98 -1.27
N GLY A 207 14.99 3.84 -2.59
CA GLY A 207 16.04 4.43 -3.41
C GLY A 207 15.47 5.12 -4.65
N ALA A 208 16.34 5.79 -5.39
CA ALA A 208 16.00 6.50 -6.61
C ALA A 208 16.95 6.12 -7.75
N HIS A 209 16.44 6.21 -8.97
CA HIS A 209 17.25 6.15 -10.18
C HIS A 209 17.91 7.51 -10.39
N TYR A 210 19.19 7.50 -10.75
CA TYR A 210 19.89 8.72 -11.14
C TYR A 210 19.26 9.31 -12.40
N VAL A 211 18.83 10.55 -12.33
CA VAL A 211 18.25 11.29 -13.46
C VAL A 211 18.91 12.65 -13.61
N THR A 212 19.01 13.14 -14.84
CA THR A 212 19.62 14.45 -15.17
C THR A 212 18.69 15.29 -16.05
N GLY A 213 18.99 16.58 -16.12
CA GLY A 213 18.33 17.56 -16.98
C GLY A 213 16.82 17.65 -16.79
N MET A 214 16.06 17.73 -17.88
CA MET A 214 14.60 17.96 -17.80
C MET A 214 13.85 16.90 -16.99
N LYS A 215 14.35 15.65 -16.97
CA LYS A 215 13.75 14.58 -16.14
C LYS A 215 13.98 14.83 -14.66
N ALA A 216 15.20 15.24 -14.28
CA ALA A 216 15.50 15.68 -12.92
C ALA A 216 14.61 16.86 -12.50
N GLN A 217 14.54 17.90 -13.33
CA GLN A 217 13.71 19.07 -13.03
C GLN A 217 12.25 18.70 -12.80
N ARG A 218 11.64 17.92 -13.72
CA ARG A 218 10.26 17.43 -13.54
C ARG A 218 10.07 16.69 -12.23
N LYS A 219 11.04 15.85 -11.83
CA LYS A 219 10.98 15.08 -10.59
C LYS A 219 10.98 15.97 -9.35
N ILE A 220 11.77 17.04 -9.32
CA ILE A 220 11.73 18.07 -8.25
C ILE A 220 10.36 18.73 -8.24
N PHE A 221 9.93 19.30 -9.37
CA PHE A 221 8.68 20.06 -9.43
C PHE A 221 7.47 19.20 -9.03
N HIS A 222 7.38 17.95 -9.48
CA HIS A 222 6.27 17.06 -9.11
C HIS A 222 6.35 16.61 -7.64
N GLY A 223 7.55 16.52 -7.07
CA GLY A 223 7.73 16.24 -5.64
C GLY A 223 7.32 17.43 -4.76
N ASP A 224 7.69 18.64 -5.17
CA ASP A 224 7.42 19.89 -4.44
C ASP A 224 5.94 20.30 -4.53
N ASP A 225 5.32 20.28 -5.73
CA ASP A 225 3.92 20.71 -5.95
C ASP A 225 2.92 19.91 -5.11
N LYS A 226 3.25 18.66 -4.76
CA LYS A 226 2.39 17.81 -3.93
C LYS A 226 2.69 17.92 -2.44
N GLN A 227 3.86 18.43 -2.06
CA GLN A 227 4.22 18.65 -0.66
C GLN A 227 3.37 19.76 -0.02
N PHE A 228 2.93 20.75 -0.81
CA PHE A 228 2.07 21.86 -0.36
C PHE A 228 0.57 21.52 -0.19
N ARG A 229 0.13 20.30 -0.52
CA ARG A 229 -1.28 19.89 -0.31
C ARG A 229 -1.56 19.29 1.07
N TYR A 230 -0.54 19.07 1.90
CA TYR A 230 -0.73 18.81 3.33
C TYR A 230 -0.76 20.13 4.11
N ASP A 231 -1.93 20.77 4.12
CA ASP A 231 -2.29 21.67 5.20
C ASP A 231 -3.37 20.95 6.02
N PRO A 232 -3.09 20.52 7.26
CA PRO A 232 -4.10 19.85 8.08
C PRO A 232 -5.26 20.83 8.32
N MET A 233 -6.36 20.63 7.59
CA MET A 233 -7.55 21.48 7.60
C MET A 233 -8.27 21.52 8.97
N TRP A 234 -7.72 20.87 10.00
CA TRP A 234 -8.23 20.85 11.37
C TRP A 234 -7.45 21.74 12.35
N ASP A 235 -6.33 22.37 11.94
CA ASP A 235 -5.50 23.20 12.83
C ASP A 235 -5.77 24.72 12.73
N LEU A 236 -6.94 25.11 12.21
CA LEU A 236 -7.44 26.48 12.37
C LEU A 236 -7.87 26.70 13.83
N LYS A 237 -6.91 27.03 14.68
CA LYS A 237 -7.22 27.70 15.95
C LYS A 237 -8.00 28.98 15.61
N PRO A 238 -9.19 29.21 16.20
CA PRO A 238 -9.84 30.50 16.04
C PRO A 238 -8.92 31.57 16.62
N SER A 239 -8.51 32.50 15.77
CA SER A 239 -7.82 33.72 16.19
C SER A 239 -8.77 34.52 17.08
N SER A 240 -8.50 34.53 18.38
CA SER A 240 -9.17 35.46 19.29
C SER A 240 -8.62 36.87 19.03
N GLN A 241 -9.22 37.55 18.06
CA GLN A 241 -9.19 39.00 18.03
C GLN A 241 -10.01 39.53 19.21
N SER A 242 -9.41 40.48 19.92
CA SER A 242 -10.01 41.30 20.97
C SER A 242 -11.32 41.96 20.51
N ALA A 243 -12.38 41.80 21.29
CA ALA A 243 -13.55 42.67 21.20
C ALA A 243 -14.00 43.08 22.60
N SER A 244 -13.75 44.34 22.91
CA SER A 244 -14.33 45.11 24.01
C SER A 244 -15.86 45.13 23.94
N GLY A 245 -16.50 45.26 25.10
CA GLY A 245 -17.90 44.92 25.31
C GLY A 245 -18.96 45.78 24.63
N ARG A 246 -20.19 45.24 24.60
CA ARG A 246 -21.37 45.88 25.20
C ARG A 246 -22.52 44.88 25.27
N ALA A 247 -23.17 44.82 26.44
CA ALA A 247 -24.39 44.08 26.67
C ALA A 247 -25.62 44.95 26.35
N SER A 248 -26.66 44.38 25.74
CA SER A 248 -28.05 44.82 25.92
C SER A 248 -29.07 43.81 25.35
N SER A 249 -29.88 43.28 26.28
CA SER A 249 -31.34 42.97 26.22
C SER A 249 -31.95 42.02 25.18
N ILE A 250 -32.63 40.99 25.72
CA ILE A 250 -33.68 40.13 25.16
C ILE A 250 -35.00 40.95 25.01
N PRO A 251 -36.01 40.53 24.19
CA PRO A 251 -37.09 39.68 24.70
C PRO A 251 -37.68 38.60 23.74
N SER A 252 -37.88 37.39 24.31
CA SER A 252 -38.97 36.36 24.18
C SER A 252 -39.73 35.99 22.88
N SER A 253 -39.62 34.70 22.51
CA SER A 253 -40.64 33.62 22.26
C SER A 253 -41.70 33.73 21.11
N PRO A 254 -42.42 32.66 20.68
CA PRO A 254 -42.43 31.23 21.09
C PRO A 254 -42.49 30.14 19.96
N SER A 255 -42.27 28.87 20.40
CA SER A 255 -42.83 27.56 19.96
C SER A 255 -43.05 27.19 18.48
N ASP A 256 -42.49 26.05 18.05
CA ASP A 256 -43.33 24.90 17.64
C ASP A 256 -42.55 23.57 17.44
N THR A 257 -43.14 22.51 17.97
CA THR A 257 -42.79 21.08 17.84
C THR A 257 -43.48 20.45 16.64
N LEU A 258 -42.80 19.60 15.86
CA LEU A 258 -43.30 18.49 15.02
C LEU A 258 -42.15 18.09 14.06
N GLY A 259 -41.80 16.86 13.74
CA GLY A 259 -42.35 15.53 13.98
C GLY A 259 -41.42 14.56 13.24
N GLY A 260 -41.30 13.33 13.75
CA GLY A 260 -40.36 12.34 13.23
C GLY A 260 -40.60 11.93 11.77
N ARG A 261 -39.51 11.52 11.10
CA ARG A 261 -39.58 10.65 9.92
C ARG A 261 -38.56 9.53 10.03
N LYS A 262 -39.10 8.30 10.13
CA LYS A 262 -38.44 7.04 9.84
C LYS A 262 -37.97 7.04 8.39
N LEU A 263 -36.70 6.72 8.15
CA LEU A 263 -36.22 6.32 6.82
C LEU A 263 -36.47 4.82 6.64
N ARG A 264 -37.23 4.48 5.58
CA ARG A 264 -37.51 3.11 5.14
C ARG A 264 -36.29 2.52 4.45
N ALA A 265 -36.03 1.24 4.71
CA ALA A 265 -35.08 0.40 4.01
C ALA A 265 -35.48 0.26 2.52
N ALA A 266 -34.51 0.39 1.62
CA ALA A 266 -34.65 0.08 0.21
C ALA A 266 -34.34 -1.42 -0.01
N THR A 267 -35.35 -2.15 -0.48
CA THR A 267 -35.28 -3.53 -0.94
C THR A 267 -34.56 -3.58 -2.29
N THR A 268 -33.43 -4.28 -2.36
CA THR A 268 -32.77 -4.61 -3.63
C THR A 268 -33.37 -5.90 -4.20
N VAL A 269 -33.91 -5.82 -5.41
CA VAL A 269 -34.39 -6.95 -6.20
C VAL A 269 -33.18 -7.67 -6.81
N VAL A 270 -33.04 -8.97 -6.51
CA VAL A 270 -32.04 -9.86 -7.11
C VAL A 270 -32.60 -10.39 -8.43
N ALA A 271 -31.95 -10.05 -9.55
CA ALA A 271 -32.22 -10.67 -10.84
C ALA A 271 -31.36 -11.93 -11.01
N THR A 272 -32.00 -13.09 -11.04
CA THR A 272 -31.39 -14.38 -11.38
C THR A 272 -31.17 -14.48 -12.89
N MET A 273 -29.93 -14.69 -13.34
CA MET A 273 -29.64 -15.09 -14.72
C MET A 273 -29.40 -16.60 -14.80
N THR A 274 -30.20 -17.27 -15.61
CA THR A 274 -30.08 -18.67 -16.03
C THR A 274 -28.89 -18.87 -16.98
N PRO A 275 -28.17 -20.02 -16.92
CA PRO A 275 -27.06 -20.30 -17.81
C PRO A 275 -27.53 -20.75 -19.20
N ILE A 276 -26.86 -20.25 -20.24
CA ILE A 276 -27.03 -20.67 -21.64
C ILE A 276 -26.12 -21.88 -21.90
N SER A 277 -26.72 -22.97 -22.39
CA SER A 277 -26.02 -24.18 -22.83
C SER A 277 -25.24 -23.96 -24.12
N ALA A 278 -24.01 -24.49 -24.19
CA ALA A 278 -23.18 -24.50 -25.38
C ALA A 278 -23.60 -25.62 -26.36
N PRO A 279 -23.51 -25.41 -27.68
CA PRO A 279 -23.81 -26.44 -28.66
C PRO A 279 -22.66 -27.43 -28.84
N VAL A 280 -23.02 -28.71 -28.86
CA VAL A 280 -22.19 -29.87 -29.24
C VAL A 280 -21.98 -29.85 -30.76
N THR A 281 -20.73 -29.90 -31.22
CA THR A 281 -20.39 -30.25 -32.61
C THR A 281 -19.67 -31.58 -32.65
N SER A 282 -20.37 -32.59 -33.15
CA SER A 282 -19.86 -33.88 -33.58
C SER A 282 -19.15 -33.74 -34.93
N SER A 283 -17.90 -34.20 -35.04
CA SER A 283 -17.28 -34.52 -36.33
C SER A 283 -16.95 -36.01 -36.36
N GLY A 284 -17.67 -36.73 -37.20
CA GLY A 284 -17.50 -38.15 -37.46
C GLY A 284 -16.18 -38.47 -38.17
N ARG A 285 -15.68 -39.66 -37.85
CA ARG A 285 -14.88 -40.50 -38.75
C ARG A 285 -15.84 -41.21 -39.71
N ASP A 286 -15.44 -41.28 -40.97
CA ASP A 286 -15.62 -42.41 -41.91
C ASP A 286 -14.33 -42.36 -42.76
N ASP A 287 -13.39 -43.27 -42.57
CA ASP A 287 -13.32 -44.66 -43.03
C ASP A 287 -12.52 -44.78 -44.34
N ASN A 288 -11.44 -45.54 -44.23
CA ASN A 288 -10.73 -46.14 -45.32
C ASN A 288 -11.23 -47.59 -45.37
N THR A 289 -11.64 -48.02 -46.57
CA THR A 289 -12.19 -49.33 -47.02
C THR A 289 -13.60 -49.70 -46.64
#